data_AF-A0A0A2V7S0-F1
#
_entry.id   AF-A0A0A2V7S0-F1
#
_cell.length_a   1.000
_cell.length_b   1.000
_cell.length_c   1.000
_cell.angle_alpha   90.00
_cell.angle_beta   90.00
_cell.angle_gamma   90.00
#
_symmetry.space_group_name_H-M   'P 1'
#
loop_
_entity.id
_entity.type
_entity.pdbx_description
1 polymer ?
#
loop_
_entity_poly.entity_id
_entity_poly.type
_entity_poly.pdbx_seq_one_letter_code
_entity_poly.pdbx_strand_id
1 'polypeptide(L)'
;MVVIQDEKVLLLHQSVKDYLVKLGEKARFSEFQAQADLAYRCLDHLIQRFRTTKNTYDHFSDYATLEWPNHARMAQSKFVVLDSHAEFFEVISACRETWLTAYRHRQLEKFGFNEPPHQYSILHVAAQWGIPAIVEHVYSSNGNDEAAELTHLTDASHQIPLEYAVASGYPAVVRILLGLGSSIPETAILNAVANRKSGQEMTALLLEQRGEEIRITEEVVKAAAGNGWNGKEIMALLLERRGEEVRITEEVVKAATGNWGNGKEVMTLLLKQREGEIRITDEVVKAAAGNWDNGKEVMALLLEQRGEEIQITEDVVKAVAGNGRNGKEIMALLLEQRGEKIRITEEVVKATAGNRKSAKEVMALLMEWRGEEIQITEEVAKAAARNLENGKEVMALLLKQRGEEVRITEEVVKAAAENWGNGKEMMTLLLEQRGGEIQITEEVVKAAARNLQHGEVVMELLLEQRGGEIQITEEVVKAAAGNGLNARRRDHDHGGSGEGCGGK
;
A
#
# COMPACT_ATOMS: atom_id res chain seq x y z
N MET A 1 -29.87 2.04 -26.99
CA MET A 1 -31.27 2.10 -27.44
C MET A 1 -31.67 3.56 -27.49
N VAL A 2 -32.03 4.10 -28.66
CA VAL A 2 -32.46 5.49 -28.80
C VAL A 2 -33.95 5.56 -28.53
N VAL A 3 -34.36 6.38 -27.56
CA VAL A 3 -35.78 6.67 -27.31
C VAL A 3 -36.03 8.12 -27.69
N ILE A 4 -36.97 8.32 -28.61
CA ILE A 4 -37.43 9.66 -29.01
C ILE A 4 -38.75 9.89 -28.30
N GLN A 5 -38.81 10.94 -27.48
CA GLN A 5 -40.02 11.34 -26.77
C GLN A 5 -40.11 12.87 -26.84
N ASP A 6 -41.26 13.39 -27.28
CA ASP A 6 -41.56 14.83 -27.38
C ASP A 6 -40.47 15.67 -28.07
N GLU A 7 -40.08 15.25 -29.27
CA GLU A 7 -39.03 15.89 -30.11
C GLU A 7 -37.64 16.02 -29.45
N LYS A 8 -37.42 15.37 -28.30
CA LYS A 8 -36.13 15.27 -27.64
C LYS A 8 -35.57 13.86 -27.77
N VAL A 9 -34.34 13.78 -28.29
CA VAL A 9 -33.58 12.53 -28.34
C VAL A 9 -32.89 12.36 -27.00
N LEU A 10 -33.39 11.44 -26.16
CA LEU A 10 -32.75 11.11 -24.89
C LEU A 10 -31.77 9.97 -25.09
N LEU A 11 -30.48 10.28 -24.91
CA LEU A 11 -29.39 9.33 -25.07
C LEU A 11 -28.89 8.89 -23.68
N LEU A 12 -28.88 7.58 -23.42
CA LEU A 12 -28.16 7.01 -22.28
C LEU A 12 -26.67 7.32 -22.45
N HIS A 13 -26.12 8.08 -21.49
CA HIS A 13 -24.84 8.81 -21.50
C HIS A 13 -23.63 8.07 -22.11
N GLN A 14 -23.55 6.75 -21.99
CA GLN A 14 -22.46 5.94 -22.56
C GLN A 14 -22.57 5.77 -24.10
N SER A 15 -23.78 5.82 -24.66
CA SER A 15 -24.05 5.54 -26.08
C SER A 15 -23.80 6.71 -27.04
N VAL A 16 -23.69 7.95 -26.53
CA VAL A 16 -23.42 9.16 -27.35
C VAL A 16 -21.97 9.25 -27.76
N LYS A 17 -21.06 9.05 -26.78
CA LYS A 17 -19.62 9.01 -27.02
C LYS A 17 -19.30 7.95 -28.08
N ASP A 18 -19.84 6.75 -27.88
CA ASP A 18 -19.70 5.64 -28.83
C ASP A 18 -20.25 6.00 -30.22
N TYR A 19 -21.41 6.64 -30.30
CA TYR A 19 -22.02 7.04 -31.58
C TYR A 19 -21.22 8.12 -32.33
N LEU A 20 -20.66 9.10 -31.62
CA LEU A 20 -19.87 10.19 -32.20
C LEU A 20 -18.47 9.74 -32.66
N VAL A 21 -17.93 8.69 -32.03
CA VAL A 21 -16.57 8.18 -32.27
C VAL A 21 -16.54 6.95 -33.22
N LYS A 22 -17.56 6.06 -33.24
CA LYS A 22 -17.50 4.75 -33.94
C LYS A 22 -17.72 4.71 -35.47
N LEU A 23 -17.96 5.83 -36.15
CA LEU A 23 -18.06 5.79 -37.62
C LEU A 23 -16.66 5.91 -38.24
N GLY A 24 -16.04 4.78 -38.57
CA GLY A 24 -14.77 4.71 -39.32
C GLY A 24 -14.72 5.66 -40.52
N GLU A 25 -13.52 6.10 -40.90
CA GLU A 25 -13.16 7.10 -41.94
C GLU A 25 -13.93 8.45 -41.94
N LYS A 26 -15.03 8.61 -41.16
CA LYS A 26 -15.84 9.83 -41.02
C LYS A 26 -16.31 10.03 -39.58
N ALA A 27 -15.41 9.90 -38.60
CA ALA A 27 -15.72 10.32 -37.24
C ALA A 27 -16.00 11.84 -37.24
N ARG A 28 -17.16 12.27 -36.72
CA ARG A 28 -17.49 13.71 -36.64
C ARG A 28 -16.63 14.45 -35.62
N PHE A 29 -16.03 13.73 -34.67
CA PHE A 29 -15.16 14.26 -33.63
C PHE A 29 -13.98 13.31 -33.40
N SER A 30 -12.77 13.86 -33.34
CA SER A 30 -11.57 13.13 -32.92
C SER A 30 -11.41 13.30 -31.42
N GLU A 31 -11.38 12.21 -30.66
CA GLU A 31 -11.15 12.26 -29.21
C GLU A 31 -9.80 12.93 -28.91
N PHE A 32 -8.74 12.60 -29.66
CA PHE A 32 -7.44 13.26 -29.53
C PHE A 32 -7.51 14.77 -29.81
N GLN A 33 -8.25 15.20 -30.82
CA GLN A 33 -8.44 16.62 -31.10
C GLN A 33 -9.23 17.32 -29.99
N ALA A 34 -10.30 16.70 -29.49
CA ALA A 34 -11.08 17.26 -28.39
C ALA A 34 -10.25 17.42 -27.12
N GLN A 35 -9.36 16.47 -26.83
CA GLN A 35 -8.40 16.58 -25.72
C GLN A 35 -7.41 17.73 -25.97
N ALA A 36 -6.92 17.92 -27.20
CA ALA A 36 -6.07 19.06 -27.54
C ALA A 36 -6.81 20.39 -27.34
N ASP A 37 -8.04 20.51 -27.86
CA ASP A 37 -8.86 21.71 -27.75
C ASP A 37 -9.16 22.07 -26.28
N LEU A 38 -9.41 21.06 -25.43
CA LEU A 38 -9.55 21.24 -23.98
C LEU A 38 -8.26 21.72 -23.33
N ALA A 39 -7.11 21.10 -23.66
CA ALA A 39 -5.81 21.53 -23.16
C ALA A 39 -5.53 23.00 -23.54
N TYR A 40 -5.79 23.37 -24.80
CA TYR A 40 -5.64 24.74 -25.29
C TYR A 40 -6.55 25.72 -24.56
N ARG A 41 -7.81 25.36 -24.35
CA ARG A 41 -8.75 26.23 -23.63
C ARG A 41 -8.34 26.45 -22.18
N CYS A 42 -7.80 25.41 -21.53
CA CYS A 42 -7.26 25.54 -20.17
C CYS A 42 -6.02 26.44 -20.16
N LEU A 43 -5.08 26.26 -21.10
CA LEU A 43 -3.87 27.08 -21.22
C LEU A 43 -4.20 28.55 -21.50
N ASP A 44 -5.12 28.83 -22.44
CA ASP A 44 -5.62 30.18 -22.73
C ASP A 44 -6.13 30.87 -21.46
N HIS A 45 -6.91 30.14 -20.65
CA HIS A 45 -7.47 30.67 -19.41
C HIS A 45 -6.38 30.97 -18.36
N LEU A 46 -5.42 30.06 -18.19
CA LEU A 46 -4.30 30.25 -17.26
C LEU A 46 -3.42 31.45 -17.65
N ILE A 47 -3.09 31.55 -18.93
CA ILE A 47 -2.32 32.67 -19.51
C ILE A 47 -3.09 33.99 -19.36
N GLN A 48 -4.37 34.02 -19.74
CA GLN A 48 -5.18 35.22 -19.62
C GLN A 48 -5.31 35.68 -18.16
N ARG A 49 -5.46 34.74 -17.23
CA ARG A 49 -5.52 35.04 -15.79
C ARG A 49 -4.20 35.63 -15.29
N PHE A 50 -3.06 35.08 -15.71
CA PHE A 50 -1.75 35.63 -15.39
C PHE A 50 -1.60 37.07 -15.90
N ARG A 51 -1.97 37.33 -17.16
CA ARG A 51 -1.83 38.66 -17.78
C ARG A 51 -2.73 39.75 -17.19
N THR A 52 -3.93 39.40 -16.73
CA THR A 52 -4.96 40.40 -16.39
C THR A 52 -5.01 40.85 -14.93
N THR A 53 -4.21 40.24 -14.03
CA THR A 53 -4.14 40.50 -12.56
C THR A 53 -5.48 40.56 -11.80
N LYS A 54 -6.62 40.36 -12.48
CA LYS A 54 -7.96 40.30 -11.89
C LYS A 54 -8.20 38.88 -11.38
N ASN A 55 -8.30 38.77 -10.06
CA ASN A 55 -8.58 37.50 -9.38
C ASN A 55 -10.09 37.18 -9.45
N THR A 56 -10.65 37.05 -10.65
CA THR A 56 -12.00 36.51 -10.82
C THR A 56 -11.89 35.00 -10.75
N TYR A 57 -11.94 34.48 -9.53
CA TYR A 57 -12.02 33.05 -9.29
C TYR A 57 -13.34 32.51 -9.87
N ASP A 58 -13.23 31.58 -10.80
CA ASP A 58 -14.35 30.84 -11.41
C ASP A 58 -14.02 29.34 -11.38
N HIS A 59 -15.05 28.49 -11.33
CA HIS A 59 -14.96 27.03 -11.26
C HIS A 59 -14.10 26.43 -12.38
N PHE A 60 -14.07 27.06 -13.56
CA PHE A 60 -13.19 26.63 -14.65
C PHE A 60 -11.70 26.76 -14.32
N SER A 61 -11.32 27.65 -13.41
CA SER A 61 -9.92 27.88 -13.04
C SER A 61 -9.29 26.67 -12.35
N ASP A 62 -10.02 26.00 -11.48
CA ASP A 62 -9.50 24.82 -10.78
C ASP A 62 -9.36 23.64 -11.73
N TYR A 63 -10.35 23.48 -12.61
CA TYR A 63 -10.30 22.49 -13.68
C TYR A 63 -9.09 22.74 -14.59
N ALA A 64 -8.94 23.97 -15.09
CA ALA A 64 -7.83 24.34 -15.95
C ALA A 64 -6.47 24.15 -15.27
N THR A 65 -6.36 24.49 -13.99
CA THR A 65 -5.12 24.32 -13.21
C THR A 65 -4.72 22.85 -13.12
N LEU A 66 -5.67 21.95 -12.90
CA LEU A 66 -5.39 20.54 -12.62
C LEU A 66 -5.34 19.65 -13.88
N GLU A 67 -6.18 19.91 -14.88
CA GLU A 67 -6.46 18.94 -15.94
C GLU A 67 -5.80 19.23 -17.28
N TRP A 68 -5.27 20.45 -17.52
CA TRP A 68 -4.59 20.75 -18.77
C TRP A 68 -3.46 19.76 -19.11
N PRO A 69 -2.61 19.29 -18.16
CA PRO A 69 -1.55 18.36 -18.50
C PRO A 69 -2.09 16.98 -18.89
N ASN A 70 -3.18 16.53 -18.25
CA ASN A 70 -3.84 15.27 -18.58
C ASN A 70 -4.44 15.32 -19.98
N HIS A 71 -5.12 16.42 -20.32
CA HIS A 71 -5.65 16.65 -21.66
C HIS A 71 -4.54 16.68 -22.72
N ALA A 72 -3.45 17.41 -22.45
CA ALA A 72 -2.29 17.48 -23.34
C ALA A 72 -1.68 16.08 -23.59
N ARG A 73 -1.50 15.27 -22.54
CA ARG A 73 -1.06 13.88 -22.68
C ARG A 73 -2.05 13.04 -23.50
N MET A 74 -3.34 13.11 -23.17
CA MET A 74 -4.38 12.31 -23.82
C MET A 74 -4.57 12.68 -25.29
N ALA A 75 -4.22 13.90 -25.68
CA ALA A 75 -4.25 14.37 -27.06
C ALA A 75 -3.14 13.77 -27.95
N GLN A 76 -2.08 13.20 -27.36
CA GLN A 76 -0.94 12.63 -28.09
C GLN A 76 -0.39 13.64 -29.12
N SER A 77 -0.16 13.21 -30.36
CA SER A 77 0.37 14.04 -31.45
C SER A 77 -0.56 15.17 -31.91
N LYS A 78 -1.78 15.27 -31.37
CA LYS A 78 -2.69 16.41 -31.63
C LYS A 78 -2.40 17.62 -30.75
N PHE A 79 -1.72 17.42 -29.62
CA PHE A 79 -1.23 18.53 -28.83
C PHE A 79 0.15 18.96 -29.34
N VAL A 80 0.20 20.18 -29.85
CA VAL A 80 1.44 20.92 -30.16
C VAL A 80 1.45 22.22 -29.38
N VAL A 81 2.64 22.70 -29.01
CA VAL A 81 2.79 24.01 -28.37
C VAL A 81 2.52 25.10 -29.40
N LEU A 82 1.45 25.88 -29.21
CA LEU A 82 1.06 26.98 -30.08
C LEU A 82 1.87 28.23 -29.74
N ASP A 83 2.13 29.09 -30.74
CA ASP A 83 2.82 30.38 -30.53
C ASP A 83 2.10 31.26 -29.49
N SER A 84 0.77 31.18 -29.44
CA SER A 84 -0.05 31.88 -28.44
C SER A 84 0.18 31.41 -27.01
N HIS A 85 0.73 30.20 -26.84
CA HIS A 85 1.03 29.58 -25.54
C HIS A 85 2.52 29.57 -25.20
N ALA A 86 3.39 30.04 -26.10
CA ALA A 86 4.85 29.97 -25.94
C ALA A 86 5.32 30.52 -24.59
N GLU A 87 4.75 31.65 -24.12
CA GLU A 87 5.13 32.26 -22.83
C GLU A 87 4.96 31.32 -21.62
N PHE A 88 4.09 30.33 -21.71
CA PHE A 88 3.88 29.33 -20.66
C PHE A 88 4.96 28.24 -20.69
N PHE A 89 5.48 27.92 -21.88
CA PHE A 89 6.42 26.82 -22.11
C PHE A 89 7.89 27.26 -22.23
N GLU A 90 8.18 28.56 -22.15
CA GLU A 90 9.54 29.08 -22.01
C GLU A 90 10.29 28.45 -20.84
N VAL A 91 11.61 28.30 -20.97
CA VAL A 91 12.48 27.73 -19.91
C VAL A 91 12.28 28.50 -18.59
N ILE A 92 12.26 29.82 -18.67
CA ILE A 92 11.97 30.73 -17.56
C ILE A 92 10.61 31.38 -17.83
N SER A 93 9.55 30.89 -17.18
CA SER A 93 8.19 31.39 -17.38
C SER A 93 7.53 31.79 -16.07
N ALA A 94 7.32 33.09 -15.87
CA ALA A 94 6.56 33.61 -14.72
C ALA A 94 5.09 33.14 -14.72
N CYS A 95 4.52 32.94 -15.91
CA CYS A 95 3.18 32.38 -16.07
C CYS A 95 3.14 30.94 -15.54
N ARG A 96 4.11 30.11 -15.91
CA ARG A 96 4.23 28.74 -15.41
C ARG A 96 4.48 28.68 -13.91
N GLU A 97 5.35 29.53 -13.36
CA GLU A 97 5.59 29.55 -11.90
C GLU A 97 4.33 29.94 -11.11
N THR A 98 3.52 30.84 -11.67
CA THR A 98 2.20 31.19 -11.12
C THR A 98 1.26 29.98 -11.16
N TRP A 99 1.22 29.25 -12.28
CA TRP A 99 0.44 28.01 -12.40
C TRP A 99 0.93 26.93 -11.44
N LEU A 100 2.24 26.67 -11.35
CA LEU A 100 2.82 25.68 -10.44
C LEU A 100 2.43 25.99 -9.00
N THR A 101 2.51 27.25 -8.57
CA THR A 101 2.08 27.67 -7.24
C THR A 101 0.60 27.38 -6.98
N ALA A 102 -0.28 27.68 -7.95
CA ALA A 102 -1.70 27.36 -7.85
C ALA A 102 -1.95 25.84 -7.84
N TYR A 103 -1.25 25.09 -8.68
CA TYR A 103 -1.36 23.63 -8.76
C TYR A 103 -0.99 22.96 -7.43
N ARG A 104 0.13 23.39 -6.83
CA ARG A 104 0.61 22.94 -5.52
C ARG A 104 -0.44 23.15 -4.42
N HIS A 105 -0.99 24.35 -4.32
CA HIS A 105 -2.05 24.66 -3.35
C HIS A 105 -3.28 23.76 -3.53
N ARG A 106 -3.71 23.53 -4.77
CA ARG A 106 -4.88 22.68 -5.05
C ARG A 106 -4.63 21.20 -4.80
N GLN A 107 -3.42 20.72 -5.07
CA GLN A 107 -3.03 19.34 -4.73
C GLN A 107 -3.06 19.13 -3.22
N LEU A 108 -2.53 20.08 -2.45
CA LEU A 108 -2.55 20.02 -0.99
C LEU A 108 -3.99 19.98 -0.45
N GLU A 109 -4.87 20.86 -0.92
CA GLU A 109 -6.27 20.89 -0.50
C GLU A 109 -7.05 19.61 -0.85
N LYS A 110 -6.83 19.05 -2.05
CA LYS A 110 -7.60 17.90 -2.54
C LYS A 110 -7.07 16.55 -2.08
N PHE A 111 -5.76 16.41 -1.95
CA PHE A 111 -5.11 15.10 -1.81
C PHE A 111 -4.15 15.01 -0.61
N GLY A 112 -3.90 16.11 0.10
CA GLY A 112 -3.17 16.14 1.38
C GLY A 112 -1.67 15.82 1.31
N PHE A 113 -1.14 15.33 0.18
CA PHE A 113 0.27 14.95 -0.02
C PHE A 113 0.66 15.03 -1.53
N ASN A 114 1.97 15.01 -1.84
CA ASN A 114 2.58 15.04 -3.20
C ASN A 114 2.52 16.37 -3.97
N GLU A 115 2.97 17.44 -3.31
CA GLU A 115 3.27 18.70 -4.00
C GLU A 115 4.50 18.55 -4.93
N PRO A 116 4.44 18.97 -6.22
CA PRO A 116 5.64 19.04 -7.05
C PRO A 116 6.69 19.95 -6.39
N PRO A 117 7.95 19.52 -6.26
CA PRO A 117 8.97 20.27 -5.55
C PRO A 117 9.23 21.63 -6.19
N HIS A 118 9.88 22.54 -5.45
CA HIS A 118 10.36 23.80 -6.02
C HIS A 118 11.42 23.55 -7.11
N GLN A 119 11.71 24.56 -7.94
CA GLN A 119 12.65 24.46 -9.08
C GLN A 119 12.19 23.44 -10.15
N TYR A 120 10.86 23.29 -10.31
CA TYR A 120 10.25 22.37 -11.26
C TYR A 120 10.27 22.92 -12.69
N SER A 121 11.27 22.51 -13.48
CA SER A 121 11.41 22.98 -14.86
C SER A 121 10.27 22.48 -15.77
N ILE A 122 10.13 23.09 -16.94
CA ILE A 122 9.12 22.65 -17.92
C ILE A 122 9.38 21.22 -18.43
N LEU A 123 10.63 20.74 -18.41
CA LEU A 123 10.93 19.34 -18.73
C LEU A 123 10.46 18.39 -17.62
N HIS A 124 10.49 18.79 -16.35
CA HIS A 124 9.87 18.01 -15.28
C HIS A 124 8.36 17.88 -15.48
N VAL A 125 7.70 18.97 -15.92
CA VAL A 125 6.27 18.93 -16.30
C VAL A 125 6.05 17.96 -17.47
N ALA A 126 6.85 18.06 -18.53
CA ALA A 126 6.74 17.14 -19.66
C ALA A 126 6.91 15.67 -19.24
N ALA A 127 7.85 15.41 -18.33
CA ALA A 127 8.16 14.10 -17.79
C ALA A 127 7.07 13.52 -16.87
N GLN A 128 6.58 14.32 -15.91
CA GLN A 128 5.57 13.90 -14.94
C GLN A 128 4.21 13.60 -15.58
N TRP A 129 3.87 14.31 -16.66
CA TRP A 129 2.61 14.12 -17.35
C TRP A 129 2.75 13.45 -18.71
N GLY A 130 3.94 13.05 -19.13
CA GLY A 130 4.12 12.29 -20.37
C GLY A 130 3.72 13.07 -21.63
N ILE A 131 4.25 14.28 -21.80
CA ILE A 131 3.90 15.19 -22.91
C ILE A 131 5.12 15.44 -23.81
N PRO A 132 5.38 14.56 -24.80
CA PRO A 132 6.52 14.69 -25.73
C PRO A 132 6.64 16.05 -26.41
N ALA A 133 5.51 16.62 -26.84
CA ALA A 133 5.46 17.88 -27.56
C ALA A 133 6.09 19.06 -26.80
N ILE A 134 6.08 19.02 -25.46
CA ILE A 134 6.76 20.04 -24.64
C ILE A 134 8.28 19.90 -24.75
N VAL A 135 8.81 18.67 -24.69
CA VAL A 135 10.25 18.42 -24.82
C VAL A 135 10.74 18.83 -26.21
N GLU A 136 9.98 18.47 -27.24
CA GLU A 136 10.27 18.85 -28.64
C GLU A 136 10.23 20.37 -28.87
N HIS A 137 9.28 21.06 -28.22
CA HIS A 137 9.20 22.52 -28.28
C HIS A 137 10.41 23.19 -27.62
N VAL A 138 10.77 22.76 -26.39
CA VAL A 138 11.94 23.30 -25.68
C VAL A 138 13.21 23.12 -26.52
N TYR A 139 13.36 21.98 -27.18
CA TYR A 139 14.48 21.72 -28.07
C TYR A 139 14.48 22.62 -29.30
N SER A 140 13.33 22.76 -29.98
CA SER A 140 13.19 23.59 -31.18
C SER A 140 13.48 25.08 -30.91
N SER A 141 13.21 25.54 -29.68
CA SER A 141 13.35 26.95 -29.29
C SER A 141 14.76 27.34 -28.80
N ASN A 142 15.54 26.41 -28.25
CA ASN A 142 16.83 26.72 -27.61
C ASN A 142 18.06 26.11 -28.32
N GLY A 143 17.85 25.23 -29.31
CA GLY A 143 18.95 24.52 -29.98
C GLY A 143 19.54 23.39 -29.14
N ASN A 144 20.37 22.54 -29.76
CA ASN A 144 20.76 21.24 -29.18
C ASN A 144 21.59 21.33 -27.90
N ASP A 145 22.59 22.23 -27.87
CA ASP A 145 23.56 22.28 -26.78
C ASP A 145 22.91 22.80 -25.48
N GLU A 146 22.09 23.85 -25.58
CA GLU A 146 21.34 24.38 -24.45
C GLU A 146 20.26 23.40 -23.99
N ALA A 147 19.58 22.73 -24.92
CA ALA A 147 18.58 21.72 -24.58
C ALA A 147 19.17 20.51 -23.83
N ALA A 148 20.41 20.12 -24.13
CA ALA A 148 21.10 19.05 -23.42
C ALA A 148 21.33 19.41 -21.94
N GLU A 149 21.78 20.65 -21.66
CA GLU A 149 21.96 21.14 -20.28
C GLU A 149 20.65 21.14 -19.50
N LEU A 150 19.54 21.49 -20.14
CA LEU A 150 18.21 21.49 -19.51
C LEU A 150 17.77 20.10 -19.03
N THR A 151 18.24 19.02 -19.67
CA THR A 151 17.91 17.65 -19.25
C THR A 151 18.54 17.22 -17.94
N HIS A 152 19.54 17.97 -17.47
CA HIS A 152 20.25 17.74 -16.20
C HIS A 152 19.82 18.71 -15.08
N LEU A 153 18.87 19.63 -15.35
CA LEU A 153 18.33 20.50 -14.32
C LEU A 153 17.65 19.65 -13.25
N THR A 154 18.02 19.88 -12.00
CA THR A 154 17.41 19.22 -10.86
C THR A 154 16.34 20.10 -10.24
N ASP A 155 15.28 19.48 -9.73
CA ASP A 155 14.38 20.14 -8.79
C ASP A 155 15.00 20.27 -7.38
N ALA A 156 14.22 20.81 -6.44
CA ALA A 156 14.63 20.96 -5.04
C ALA A 156 14.83 19.62 -4.29
N SER A 157 14.42 18.49 -4.87
CA SER A 157 14.66 17.14 -4.39
C SER A 157 15.84 16.45 -5.08
N HIS A 158 16.61 17.21 -5.87
CA HIS A 158 17.75 16.73 -6.65
C HIS A 158 17.39 15.72 -7.74
N GLN A 159 16.14 15.68 -8.18
CA GLN A 159 15.70 14.78 -9.25
C GLN A 159 15.71 15.48 -10.60
N ILE A 160 16.09 14.75 -11.65
CA ILE A 160 16.08 15.24 -13.04
C ILE A 160 14.79 14.82 -13.78
N PRO A 161 14.44 15.46 -14.92
CA PRO A 161 13.25 15.10 -15.70
C PRO A 161 13.19 13.62 -16.09
N LEU A 162 14.31 12.98 -16.39
CA LEU A 162 14.34 11.56 -16.78
C LEU A 162 13.77 10.66 -15.66
N GLU A 163 14.10 10.93 -14.40
CA GLU A 163 13.63 10.13 -13.26
C GLU A 163 12.11 10.19 -13.13
N TYR A 164 11.51 11.36 -13.35
CA TYR A 164 10.05 11.53 -13.36
C TYR A 164 9.38 10.81 -14.52
N ALA A 165 9.96 10.86 -15.73
CA ALA A 165 9.41 10.17 -16.88
C ALA A 165 9.45 8.65 -16.69
N VAL A 166 10.52 8.14 -16.05
CA VAL A 166 10.65 6.73 -15.70
C VAL A 166 9.68 6.33 -14.59
N ALA A 167 9.63 7.08 -13.49
CA ALA A 167 8.72 6.82 -12.38
C ALA A 167 7.24 6.86 -12.81
N SER A 168 6.90 7.78 -13.71
CA SER A 168 5.54 7.93 -14.24
C SER A 168 5.22 6.96 -15.37
N GLY A 169 6.23 6.28 -15.94
CA GLY A 169 6.03 5.24 -16.94
C GLY A 169 5.76 5.77 -18.36
N TYR A 170 6.43 6.84 -18.78
CA TYR A 170 6.22 7.45 -20.10
C TYR A 170 7.41 7.20 -21.05
N PRO A 171 7.41 6.08 -21.80
CA PRO A 171 8.56 5.66 -22.61
C PRO A 171 8.90 6.65 -23.73
N ALA A 172 7.91 7.34 -24.30
CA ALA A 172 8.16 8.35 -25.34
C ALA A 172 8.99 9.52 -24.83
N VAL A 173 8.67 10.05 -23.65
CA VAL A 173 9.44 11.14 -23.04
C VAL A 173 10.82 10.67 -22.62
N VAL A 174 10.95 9.45 -22.08
CA VAL A 174 12.26 8.86 -21.77
C VAL A 174 13.15 8.75 -23.00
N ARG A 175 12.62 8.27 -24.14
CA ARG A 175 13.40 8.19 -25.40
C ARG A 175 13.91 9.56 -25.85
N ILE A 176 13.06 10.58 -25.78
CA ILE A 176 13.46 11.94 -26.18
C ILE A 176 14.53 12.47 -25.22
N LEU A 177 14.32 12.39 -23.90
CA LEU A 177 15.28 12.87 -22.91
C LEU A 177 16.66 12.17 -23.02
N LEU A 178 16.68 10.85 -23.23
CA LEU A 178 17.93 10.11 -23.47
C LEU A 178 18.59 10.52 -24.79
N GLY A 179 17.81 10.72 -25.86
CA GLY A 179 18.31 11.20 -27.14
C GLY A 179 18.91 12.61 -27.07
N LEU A 180 18.48 13.42 -26.10
CA LEU A 180 19.00 14.75 -25.80
C LEU A 180 20.23 14.73 -24.86
N GLY A 181 20.71 13.55 -24.45
CA GLY A 181 21.92 13.42 -23.65
C GLY A 181 21.69 13.32 -22.13
N SER A 182 20.45 13.17 -21.68
CA SER A 182 20.17 12.97 -20.26
C SER A 182 20.92 11.75 -19.71
N SER A 183 21.50 11.90 -18.52
CA SER A 183 22.21 10.82 -17.82
C SER A 183 21.21 9.89 -17.14
N ILE A 184 21.61 8.63 -16.93
CA ILE A 184 20.80 7.65 -16.20
C ILE A 184 21.36 7.49 -14.78
N PRO A 185 20.87 8.25 -13.78
CA PRO A 185 21.26 8.03 -12.40
C PRO A 185 20.71 6.69 -11.88
N GLU A 186 21.31 6.17 -10.80
CA GLU A 186 20.85 4.92 -10.15
C GLU A 186 19.38 4.99 -9.73
N THR A 187 18.92 6.16 -9.31
CA THR A 187 17.52 6.43 -8.96
C THR A 187 16.56 6.21 -10.14
N ALA A 188 16.99 6.47 -11.39
CA ALA A 188 16.17 6.20 -12.57
C ALA A 188 15.96 4.69 -12.79
N ILE A 189 17.01 3.87 -12.67
CA ILE A 189 16.84 2.41 -12.78
C ILE A 189 16.04 1.85 -11.60
N LEU A 190 16.22 2.37 -10.38
CA LEU A 190 15.40 2.01 -9.22
C LEU A 190 13.91 2.33 -9.45
N ASN A 191 13.61 3.52 -9.96
CA ASN A 191 12.25 3.91 -10.32
C ASN A 191 11.65 2.98 -11.38
N ALA A 192 12.44 2.55 -12.37
CA ALA A 192 11.99 1.60 -13.38
C ALA A 192 11.65 0.24 -12.77
N VAL A 193 12.59 -0.38 -12.03
CA VAL A 193 12.37 -1.73 -11.47
C VAL A 193 11.29 -1.76 -10.39
N ALA A 194 11.06 -0.66 -9.67
CA ALA A 194 10.01 -0.53 -8.67
C ALA A 194 8.63 -0.17 -9.26
N ASN A 195 8.56 0.20 -10.55
CA ASN A 195 7.31 0.65 -11.15
C ASN A 195 6.31 -0.52 -11.29
N ARG A 196 5.14 -0.33 -10.68
CA ARG A 196 4.07 -1.33 -10.59
C ARG A 196 3.31 -1.55 -11.90
N LYS A 197 3.26 -0.54 -12.76
CA LYS A 197 2.44 -0.56 -13.99
C LYS A 197 3.27 -0.87 -15.23
N SER A 198 4.41 -0.19 -15.38
CA SER A 198 5.24 -0.26 -16.58
C SER A 198 6.69 -0.65 -16.29
N GLY A 199 6.99 -1.20 -15.10
CA GLY A 199 8.38 -1.49 -14.70
C GLY A 199 9.13 -2.37 -15.68
N GLN A 200 8.50 -3.41 -16.24
CA GLN A 200 9.13 -4.23 -17.28
C GLN A 200 9.50 -3.40 -18.52
N GLU A 201 8.59 -2.59 -19.04
CA GLU A 201 8.81 -1.75 -20.22
C GLU A 201 9.89 -0.69 -19.95
N MET A 202 9.83 -0.02 -18.80
CA MET A 202 10.81 1.01 -18.43
C MET A 202 12.20 0.42 -18.21
N THR A 203 12.31 -0.72 -17.51
CA THR A 203 13.61 -1.40 -17.31
C THR A 203 14.17 -1.87 -18.65
N ALA A 204 13.35 -2.49 -19.51
CA ALA A 204 13.79 -2.91 -20.84
C ALA A 204 14.29 -1.71 -21.67
N LEU A 205 13.55 -0.60 -21.64
CA LEU A 205 13.88 0.62 -22.37
C LEU A 205 15.24 1.20 -21.94
N LEU A 206 15.47 1.35 -20.64
CA LEU A 206 16.73 1.90 -20.12
C LEU A 206 17.93 1.02 -20.49
N LEU A 207 17.78 -0.31 -20.34
CA LEU A 207 18.83 -1.27 -20.69
C LEU A 207 19.10 -1.33 -22.20
N GLU A 208 18.08 -1.17 -23.05
CA GLU A 208 18.23 -1.13 -24.52
C GLU A 208 18.94 0.12 -25.03
N GLN A 209 18.64 1.29 -24.45
CA GLN A 209 19.15 2.55 -24.96
C GLN A 209 20.58 2.81 -24.50
N ARG A 210 20.85 2.63 -23.20
CA ARG A 210 22.12 3.00 -22.56
C ARG A 210 22.51 2.02 -21.46
N GLY A 211 22.30 0.73 -21.69
CA GLY A 211 22.57 -0.32 -20.71
C GLY A 211 23.97 -0.25 -20.08
N GLU A 212 25.01 -0.01 -20.88
CA GLU A 212 26.40 0.09 -20.42
C GLU A 212 26.65 1.22 -19.39
N GLU A 213 25.81 2.26 -19.36
CA GLU A 213 25.92 3.37 -18.39
C GLU A 213 25.30 3.01 -17.03
N ILE A 214 24.42 2.01 -17.00
CA ILE A 214 23.65 1.63 -15.82
C ILE A 214 24.45 0.63 -15.01
N ARG A 215 24.66 0.85 -13.71
CA ARG A 215 25.24 -0.14 -12.81
C ARG A 215 24.13 -0.94 -12.12
N ILE A 216 24.19 -2.27 -12.18
CA ILE A 216 23.23 -3.10 -11.44
C ILE A 216 23.76 -3.33 -10.01
N THR A 217 23.19 -2.60 -9.05
CA THR A 217 23.53 -2.70 -7.63
C THR A 217 22.62 -3.70 -6.91
N GLU A 218 22.99 -4.08 -5.68
CA GLU A 218 22.15 -4.96 -4.84
C GLU A 218 20.76 -4.37 -4.63
N GLU A 219 20.64 -3.05 -4.43
CA GLU A 219 19.35 -2.38 -4.25
C GLU A 219 18.45 -2.50 -5.50
N VAL A 220 19.03 -2.43 -6.70
CA VAL A 220 18.30 -2.64 -7.96
C VAL A 220 17.78 -4.09 -8.05
N VAL A 221 18.62 -5.06 -7.72
CA VAL A 221 18.24 -6.49 -7.74
C VAL A 221 17.18 -6.79 -6.67
N LYS A 222 17.34 -6.22 -5.46
CA LYS A 222 16.39 -6.34 -4.35
C LYS A 222 15.03 -5.74 -4.72
N ALA A 223 15.02 -4.55 -5.32
CA ALA A 223 13.80 -3.89 -5.77
C ALA A 223 13.09 -4.69 -6.88
N ALA A 224 13.84 -5.28 -7.82
CA ALA A 224 13.29 -6.17 -8.83
C ALA A 224 12.69 -7.45 -8.22
N ALA A 225 13.41 -8.10 -7.29
CA ALA A 225 12.95 -9.28 -6.58
C ALA A 225 11.67 -9.03 -5.76
N GLY A 226 11.58 -7.87 -5.13
CA GLY A 226 10.42 -7.43 -4.34
C GLY A 226 9.26 -6.85 -5.16
N ASN A 227 9.37 -6.74 -6.49
CA ASN A 227 8.30 -6.20 -7.30
C ASN A 227 7.16 -7.22 -7.44
N GLY A 228 6.03 -6.95 -6.78
CA GLY A 228 4.86 -7.85 -6.79
C GLY A 228 4.03 -7.88 -8.06
N TRP A 229 4.33 -7.04 -9.05
CA TRP A 229 3.54 -6.92 -10.29
C TRP A 229 4.23 -7.60 -11.47
N ASN A 230 5.50 -7.25 -11.70
CA ASN A 230 6.29 -7.73 -12.85
C ASN A 230 7.67 -8.26 -12.41
N GLY A 231 7.82 -8.68 -11.15
CA GLY A 231 9.14 -9.00 -10.57
C GLY A 231 9.88 -10.10 -11.30
N LYS A 232 9.20 -11.17 -11.73
CA LYS A 232 9.81 -12.24 -12.52
C LYS A 232 10.32 -11.73 -13.86
N GLU A 233 9.52 -10.95 -14.60
CA GLU A 233 9.90 -10.41 -15.91
C GLU A 233 11.08 -9.44 -15.78
N ILE A 234 11.06 -8.55 -14.77
CA ILE A 234 12.16 -7.60 -14.51
C ILE A 234 13.43 -8.36 -14.10
N MET A 235 13.32 -9.32 -13.18
CA MET A 235 14.46 -10.13 -12.75
C MET A 235 15.04 -10.95 -13.92
N ALA A 236 14.19 -11.50 -14.78
CA ALA A 236 14.63 -12.21 -15.98
C ALA A 236 15.39 -11.28 -16.94
N LEU A 237 14.90 -10.06 -17.18
CA LEU A 237 15.59 -9.06 -18.00
C LEU A 237 16.97 -8.69 -17.43
N LEU A 238 17.07 -8.51 -16.11
CA LEU A 238 18.35 -8.21 -15.45
C LEU A 238 19.33 -9.37 -15.58
N LEU A 239 18.88 -10.61 -15.35
CA LEU A 239 19.71 -11.81 -15.47
C LEU A 239 20.16 -12.07 -16.92
N GLU A 240 19.28 -11.83 -17.90
CA GLU A 240 19.58 -12.04 -19.32
C GLU A 240 20.55 -10.99 -19.85
N ARG A 241 20.32 -9.70 -19.54
CA ARG A 241 21.09 -8.60 -20.13
C ARG A 241 22.32 -8.21 -19.31
N ARG A 242 22.30 -8.41 -18.00
CA ARG A 242 23.33 -7.95 -17.04
C ARG A 242 23.69 -9.01 -15.99
N GLY A 243 23.57 -10.28 -16.37
CA GLY A 243 23.67 -11.40 -15.45
C GLY A 243 24.99 -11.51 -14.67
N GLU A 244 26.10 -10.96 -15.17
CA GLU A 244 27.40 -10.96 -14.48
C GLU A 244 27.45 -9.97 -13.29
N GLU A 245 26.64 -8.92 -13.32
CA GLU A 245 26.55 -7.93 -12.24
C GLU A 245 25.48 -8.30 -11.20
N VAL A 246 24.51 -9.12 -11.58
CA VAL A 246 23.44 -9.58 -10.69
C VAL A 246 24.00 -10.58 -9.68
N ARG A 247 24.12 -10.16 -8.42
CA ARG A 247 24.47 -11.02 -7.29
C ARG A 247 23.24 -11.35 -6.48
N ILE A 248 23.01 -12.64 -6.20
CA ILE A 248 21.90 -13.07 -5.37
C ILE A 248 22.35 -13.14 -3.90
N THR A 249 22.12 -12.06 -3.16
CA THR A 249 22.39 -11.96 -1.73
C THR A 249 21.21 -12.46 -0.90
N GLU A 250 21.41 -12.65 0.41
CA GLU A 250 20.32 -13.02 1.32
C GLU A 250 19.18 -11.99 1.32
N GLU A 251 19.49 -10.70 1.20
CA GLU A 251 18.48 -9.64 1.14
C GLU A 251 17.65 -9.69 -0.16
N VAL A 252 18.26 -10.08 -1.28
CA VAL A 252 17.54 -10.34 -2.54
C VAL A 252 16.62 -11.55 -2.39
N VAL A 253 17.10 -12.64 -1.76
CA VAL A 253 16.29 -13.83 -1.51
C VAL A 253 15.12 -13.50 -0.59
N LYS A 254 15.34 -12.77 0.51
CA LYS A 254 14.28 -12.30 1.41
C LYS A 254 13.26 -11.43 0.70
N ALA A 255 13.69 -10.54 -0.20
CA ALA A 255 12.79 -9.72 -0.99
C ALA A 255 11.91 -10.56 -1.92
N ALA A 256 12.48 -11.59 -2.55
CA ALA A 256 11.74 -12.54 -3.38
C ALA A 256 10.78 -13.42 -2.56
N THR A 257 11.19 -13.94 -1.40
CA THR A 257 10.31 -14.76 -0.55
C THR A 257 9.20 -13.94 0.12
N GLY A 258 9.48 -12.68 0.46
CA GLY A 258 8.52 -11.72 1.00
C GLY A 258 7.68 -11.02 -0.06
N ASN A 259 7.86 -11.34 -1.35
CA ASN A 259 7.10 -10.75 -2.44
C ASN A 259 5.66 -11.28 -2.41
N TRP A 260 4.71 -10.37 -2.18
CA TRP A 260 3.30 -10.67 -1.98
C TRP A 260 2.57 -11.13 -3.25
N GLY A 261 3.04 -10.74 -4.44
CA GLY A 261 2.34 -11.00 -5.71
C GLY A 261 3.02 -12.03 -6.59
N ASN A 262 4.35 -11.99 -6.69
CA ASN A 262 5.15 -12.74 -7.66
C ASN A 262 6.28 -13.57 -7.02
N GLY A 263 6.20 -13.78 -5.69
CA GLY A 263 7.30 -14.38 -4.92
C GLY A 263 7.67 -15.80 -5.35
N LYS A 264 6.68 -16.67 -5.58
CA LYS A 264 6.92 -18.02 -6.11
C LYS A 264 7.66 -17.97 -7.45
N GLU A 265 7.20 -17.13 -8.37
CA GLU A 265 7.74 -17.04 -9.73
C GLU A 265 9.17 -16.50 -9.74
N VAL A 266 9.44 -15.46 -8.95
CA VAL A 266 10.79 -14.90 -8.78
C VAL A 266 11.70 -15.95 -8.15
N MET A 267 11.30 -16.60 -7.05
CA MET A 267 12.14 -17.63 -6.42
C MET A 267 12.38 -18.83 -7.33
N THR A 268 11.38 -19.25 -8.12
CA THR A 268 11.55 -20.32 -9.11
C THR A 268 12.59 -19.95 -10.16
N LEU A 269 12.58 -18.69 -10.63
CA LEU A 269 13.57 -18.18 -11.58
C LEU A 269 14.98 -18.18 -10.97
N LEU A 270 15.11 -17.66 -9.74
CA LEU A 270 16.40 -17.57 -9.04
C LEU A 270 16.98 -18.96 -8.76
N LEU A 271 16.17 -19.89 -8.23
CA LEU A 271 16.60 -21.28 -7.98
C LEU A 271 17.01 -21.98 -9.27
N LYS A 272 16.36 -21.70 -10.40
CA LYS A 272 16.72 -22.30 -11.70
C LYS A 272 18.01 -21.75 -12.30
N GLN A 273 18.29 -20.45 -12.15
CA GLN A 273 19.39 -19.79 -12.87
C GLN A 273 20.62 -19.47 -12.00
N ARG A 274 20.46 -19.44 -10.67
CA ARG A 274 21.46 -18.98 -9.70
C ARG A 274 21.48 -19.86 -8.44
N GLU A 275 21.17 -21.15 -8.58
CA GLU A 275 21.06 -22.11 -7.47
C GLU A 275 22.26 -22.06 -6.50
N GLY A 276 23.48 -22.05 -7.05
CA GLY A 276 24.72 -22.09 -6.28
C GLY A 276 25.03 -20.82 -5.47
N GLU A 277 24.34 -19.71 -5.74
CA GLU A 277 24.47 -18.47 -4.96
C GLU A 277 23.47 -18.42 -3.79
N ILE A 278 22.37 -19.18 -3.88
CA ILE A 278 21.25 -19.10 -2.94
C ILE A 278 21.52 -19.97 -1.72
N ARG A 279 21.48 -19.33 -0.54
CA ARG A 279 21.46 -20.01 0.75
C ARG A 279 20.11 -19.79 1.41
N ILE A 280 19.45 -20.87 1.82
CA ILE A 280 18.19 -20.79 2.55
C ILE A 280 18.50 -20.69 4.04
N THR A 281 18.54 -19.46 4.56
CA THR A 281 18.77 -19.16 5.98
C THR A 281 17.46 -19.16 6.76
N ASP A 282 17.54 -19.14 8.09
CA ASP A 282 16.37 -19.01 8.97
C ASP A 282 15.55 -17.74 8.66
N GLU A 283 16.22 -16.62 8.38
CA GLU A 283 15.57 -15.36 8.03
C GLU A 283 14.82 -15.43 6.69
N VAL A 284 15.34 -16.18 5.71
CA VAL A 284 14.64 -16.45 4.43
C VAL A 284 13.38 -17.27 4.67
N VAL A 285 13.47 -18.33 5.47
CA VAL A 285 12.33 -19.20 5.79
C VAL A 285 11.27 -18.44 6.59
N LYS A 286 11.70 -17.60 7.55
CA LYS A 286 10.84 -16.71 8.33
C LYS A 286 10.14 -15.68 7.45
N ALA A 287 10.83 -15.10 6.47
CA ALA A 287 10.23 -14.20 5.48
C ALA A 287 9.15 -14.90 4.63
N ALA A 288 9.39 -16.14 4.19
CA ALA A 288 8.37 -16.94 3.50
C ALA A 288 7.16 -17.27 4.40
N ALA A 289 7.42 -17.69 5.64
CA ALA A 289 6.39 -17.99 6.64
C ALA A 289 5.50 -16.78 6.98
N GLY A 290 6.10 -15.59 7.06
CA GLY A 290 5.40 -14.34 7.34
C GLY A 290 4.73 -13.70 6.11
N ASN A 291 4.91 -14.22 4.90
CA ASN A 291 4.29 -13.67 3.70
C ASN A 291 2.80 -14.01 3.67
N TRP A 292 1.96 -12.97 3.82
CA TRP A 292 0.51 -13.12 3.92
C TRP A 292 -0.15 -13.58 2.63
N ASP A 293 0.44 -13.30 1.46
CA ASP A 293 -0.23 -13.49 0.18
C ASP A 293 0.32 -14.69 -0.58
N ASN A 294 1.63 -14.72 -0.85
CA ASN A 294 2.30 -15.78 -1.62
C ASN A 294 3.07 -16.77 -0.72
N GLY A 295 2.98 -16.62 0.61
CA GLY A 295 3.82 -17.38 1.55
C GLY A 295 3.65 -18.89 1.50
N LYS A 296 2.43 -19.39 1.24
CA LYS A 296 2.17 -20.82 1.09
C LYS A 296 2.93 -21.39 -0.10
N GLU A 297 2.80 -20.75 -1.24
CA GLU A 297 3.39 -21.16 -2.51
C GLU A 297 4.92 -21.10 -2.45
N VAL A 298 5.48 -20.03 -1.87
CA VAL A 298 6.92 -19.89 -1.64
C VAL A 298 7.42 -20.96 -0.67
N MET A 299 6.76 -21.16 0.47
CA MET A 299 7.17 -22.17 1.45
C MET A 299 7.15 -23.58 0.84
N ALA A 300 6.11 -23.92 0.08
CA ALA A 300 6.02 -25.21 -0.61
C ALA A 300 7.19 -25.41 -1.60
N LEU A 301 7.52 -24.38 -2.39
CA LEU A 301 8.64 -24.41 -3.32
C LEU A 301 9.99 -24.62 -2.60
N LEU A 302 10.22 -23.90 -1.52
CA LEU A 302 11.46 -24.01 -0.74
C LEU A 302 11.61 -25.40 -0.12
N LEU A 303 10.53 -25.95 0.45
CA LEU A 303 10.54 -27.30 1.02
C LEU A 303 10.74 -28.39 -0.05
N GLU A 304 10.13 -28.23 -1.23
CA GLU A 304 10.26 -29.18 -2.34
C GLU A 304 11.69 -29.20 -2.91
N GLN A 305 12.28 -28.03 -3.16
CA GLN A 305 13.57 -27.94 -3.86
C GLN A 305 14.78 -27.93 -2.93
N ARG A 306 14.64 -27.39 -1.71
CA ARG A 306 15.75 -27.15 -0.77
C ARG A 306 15.45 -27.66 0.64
N GLY A 307 14.48 -28.57 0.77
CA GLY A 307 13.98 -29.03 2.07
C GLY A 307 15.00 -29.68 2.99
N GLU A 308 16.12 -30.20 2.48
CA GLU A 308 17.20 -30.77 3.32
C GLU A 308 18.02 -29.69 4.04
N GLU A 309 18.10 -28.49 3.46
CA GLU A 309 18.82 -27.35 4.04
C GLU A 309 17.99 -26.59 5.07
N ILE A 310 16.67 -26.71 4.99
CA ILE A 310 15.73 -25.95 5.81
C ILE A 310 15.63 -26.54 7.21
N GLN A 311 15.99 -25.72 8.19
CA GLN A 311 15.69 -25.96 9.60
C GLN A 311 14.41 -25.22 9.98
N ILE A 312 13.44 -25.93 10.55
CA ILE A 312 12.22 -25.32 11.08
C ILE A 312 12.49 -24.91 12.53
N THR A 313 12.85 -23.64 12.72
CA THR A 313 13.10 -23.04 14.04
C THR A 313 11.79 -22.64 14.72
N GLU A 314 11.83 -22.38 16.03
CA GLU A 314 10.68 -21.83 16.76
C GLU A 314 10.21 -20.49 16.15
N ASP A 315 11.14 -19.64 15.72
CA ASP A 315 10.84 -18.35 15.10
C ASP A 315 10.06 -18.48 13.79
N VAL A 316 10.41 -19.48 12.96
CA VAL A 316 9.64 -19.82 11.76
C VAL A 316 8.23 -20.26 12.15
N VAL A 317 8.09 -21.16 13.13
CA VAL A 317 6.78 -21.68 13.56
C VAL A 317 5.92 -20.56 14.16
N LYS A 318 6.51 -19.63 14.93
CA LYS A 318 5.82 -18.43 15.43
C LYS A 318 5.36 -17.52 14.31
N ALA A 319 6.19 -17.31 13.28
CA ALA A 319 5.82 -16.50 12.11
C ALA A 319 4.63 -17.11 11.36
N VAL A 320 4.60 -18.44 11.20
CA VAL A 320 3.46 -19.17 10.62
C VAL A 320 2.22 -19.05 11.50
N ALA A 321 2.35 -19.28 12.81
CA ALA A 321 1.26 -19.20 13.77
C ALA A 321 0.58 -17.82 13.79
N GLY A 322 1.37 -16.75 13.66
CA GLY A 322 0.89 -15.36 13.58
C GLY A 322 0.39 -14.93 12.19
N ASN A 323 0.56 -15.74 11.14
CA ASN A 323 0.14 -15.39 9.78
C ASN A 323 -1.37 -15.57 9.63
N GLY A 324 -2.10 -14.44 9.55
CA GLY A 324 -3.55 -14.44 9.52
C GLY A 324 -4.20 -14.84 8.18
N ARG A 325 -3.42 -15.00 7.11
CA ARG A 325 -3.99 -15.31 5.78
C ARG A 325 -3.62 -16.70 5.30
N ASN A 326 -2.35 -17.08 5.39
CA ASN A 326 -1.84 -18.37 4.92
C ASN A 326 -1.33 -19.27 6.08
N GLY A 327 -1.43 -18.82 7.34
CA GLY A 327 -0.81 -19.52 8.47
C GLY A 327 -1.32 -20.95 8.67
N LYS A 328 -2.61 -21.20 8.43
CA LYS A 328 -3.19 -22.55 8.53
C LYS A 328 -2.58 -23.49 7.49
N GLU A 329 -2.56 -23.07 6.23
CA GLU A 329 -2.06 -23.87 5.11
C GLU A 329 -0.56 -24.11 5.24
N ILE A 330 0.21 -23.10 5.65
CA ILE A 330 1.65 -23.26 5.87
C ILE A 330 1.90 -24.19 7.07
N MET A 331 1.16 -24.04 8.18
CA MET A 331 1.31 -24.92 9.34
C MET A 331 1.01 -26.38 8.98
N ALA A 332 -0.04 -26.62 8.18
CA ALA A 332 -0.38 -27.96 7.70
C ALA A 332 0.75 -28.57 6.85
N LEU A 333 1.31 -27.80 5.91
CA LEU A 333 2.45 -28.23 5.09
C LEU A 333 3.67 -28.59 5.94
N LEU A 334 3.98 -27.78 6.95
CA LEU A 334 5.10 -28.02 7.85
C LEU A 334 4.90 -29.30 8.69
N LEU A 335 3.71 -29.48 9.26
CA LEU A 335 3.38 -30.66 10.06
C LEU A 335 3.40 -31.95 9.22
N GLU A 336 2.89 -31.91 7.99
CA GLU A 336 2.88 -33.07 7.08
C GLU A 336 4.29 -33.49 6.65
N GLN A 337 5.16 -32.54 6.29
CA GLN A 337 6.48 -32.86 5.72
C GLN A 337 7.61 -32.96 6.76
N ARG A 338 7.44 -32.31 7.92
CA ARG A 338 8.49 -32.12 8.92
C ARG A 338 7.97 -32.24 10.36
N GLY A 339 6.79 -32.81 10.58
CA GLY A 339 6.12 -32.82 11.89
C GLY A 339 6.99 -33.30 13.06
N GLU A 340 7.82 -34.33 12.90
CA GLU A 340 8.70 -34.82 13.99
C GLU A 340 9.79 -33.81 14.42
N LYS A 341 10.13 -32.86 13.56
CA LYS A 341 11.14 -31.82 13.83
C LYS A 341 10.54 -30.55 14.45
N ILE A 342 9.23 -30.42 14.44
CA ILE A 342 8.53 -29.22 14.92
C ILE A 342 8.21 -29.39 16.40
N ARG A 343 8.69 -28.45 17.21
CA ARG A 343 8.32 -28.34 18.62
C ARG A 343 7.28 -27.25 18.79
N ILE A 344 6.15 -27.58 19.40
CA ILE A 344 5.13 -26.61 19.74
C ILE A 344 5.40 -26.09 21.16
N THR A 345 5.94 -24.88 21.25
CA THR A 345 6.22 -24.20 22.51
C THR A 345 5.04 -23.33 22.97
N GLU A 346 5.04 -22.90 24.23
CA GLU A 346 4.04 -21.93 24.74
C GLU A 346 3.99 -20.66 23.87
N GLU A 347 5.14 -20.18 23.42
CA GLU A 347 5.24 -18.98 22.58
C GLU A 347 4.58 -19.16 21.21
N VAL A 348 4.65 -20.36 20.61
CA VAL A 348 3.92 -20.72 19.38
C VAL A 348 2.41 -20.75 19.63
N VAL A 349 1.97 -21.34 20.75
CA VAL A 349 0.55 -21.43 21.11
C VAL A 349 -0.02 -20.04 21.40
N LYS A 350 0.75 -19.18 22.09
CA LYS A 350 0.41 -17.79 22.35
C LYS A 350 0.32 -16.97 21.06
N ALA A 351 1.29 -17.12 20.15
CA ALA A 351 1.25 -16.49 18.83
C ALA A 351 0.01 -16.92 18.03
N THR A 352 -0.35 -18.21 18.10
CA THR A 352 -1.56 -18.76 17.48
C THR A 352 -2.81 -18.12 18.06
N ALA A 353 -2.94 -18.06 19.40
CA ALA A 353 -4.08 -17.46 20.07
C ALA A 353 -4.25 -15.96 19.76
N GLY A 354 -3.14 -15.24 19.54
CA GLY A 354 -3.13 -13.83 19.14
C GLY A 354 -3.38 -13.56 17.66
N ASN A 355 -3.44 -14.58 16.80
CA ASN A 355 -3.66 -14.41 15.36
C ASN A 355 -5.09 -13.88 15.10
N ARG A 356 -5.20 -12.70 14.50
CA ARG A 356 -6.50 -12.04 14.37
C ARG A 356 -7.47 -12.74 13.42
N LYS A 357 -6.97 -13.43 12.39
CA LYS A 357 -7.82 -13.89 11.28
C LYS A 357 -8.02 -15.40 11.22
N SER A 358 -6.99 -16.19 11.52
CA SER A 358 -7.02 -17.65 11.38
C SER A 358 -6.63 -18.39 12.66
N ALA A 359 -6.69 -17.73 13.82
CA ALA A 359 -6.26 -18.33 15.09
C ALA A 359 -7.00 -19.62 15.41
N LYS A 360 -8.32 -19.65 15.22
CA LYS A 360 -9.14 -20.82 15.54
C LYS A 360 -8.71 -22.03 14.71
N GLU A 361 -8.52 -21.83 13.41
CA GLU A 361 -8.16 -22.89 12.47
C GLU A 361 -6.76 -23.41 12.74
N VAL A 362 -5.79 -22.52 12.99
CA VAL A 362 -4.41 -22.91 13.33
C VAL A 362 -4.38 -23.61 14.69
N MET A 363 -5.09 -23.09 15.70
CA MET A 363 -5.17 -23.72 17.03
C MET A 363 -5.77 -25.13 16.95
N ALA A 364 -6.87 -25.29 16.19
CA ALA A 364 -7.51 -26.60 15.99
C ALA A 364 -6.56 -27.60 15.32
N LEU A 365 -5.80 -27.16 14.30
CA LEU A 365 -4.81 -28.00 13.63
C LEU A 365 -3.68 -28.43 14.58
N LEU A 366 -3.16 -27.50 15.39
CA LEU A 366 -2.12 -27.81 16.37
C LEU A 366 -2.61 -28.81 17.41
N MET A 367 -3.84 -28.66 17.91
CA MET A 367 -4.46 -29.60 18.85
C MET A 367 -4.66 -30.99 18.25
N GLU A 368 -5.04 -31.09 16.98
CA GLU A 368 -5.22 -32.37 16.29
C GLU A 368 -3.89 -33.13 16.12
N TRP A 369 -2.81 -32.43 15.79
CA TRP A 369 -1.52 -33.08 15.47
C TRP A 369 -0.58 -33.26 16.66
N ARG A 370 -0.64 -32.35 17.64
CA ARG A 370 0.30 -32.23 18.76
C ARG A 370 -0.39 -31.86 20.07
N GLY A 371 -1.67 -32.20 20.22
CA GLY A 371 -2.47 -31.84 21.39
C GLY A 371 -1.82 -32.20 22.72
N GLU A 372 -1.15 -33.36 22.82
CA GLU A 372 -0.48 -33.80 24.07
C GLU A 372 0.70 -32.92 24.47
N GLU A 373 1.36 -32.25 23.52
CA GLU A 373 2.50 -31.35 23.79
C GLU A 373 2.05 -29.94 24.21
N ILE A 374 0.83 -29.57 23.85
CA ILE A 374 0.29 -28.22 24.06
C ILE A 374 -0.18 -28.08 25.49
N GLN A 375 0.33 -27.08 26.20
CA GLN A 375 -0.20 -26.64 27.49
C GLN A 375 -0.95 -25.32 27.34
N ILE A 376 -2.15 -25.24 27.92
CA ILE A 376 -2.95 -24.01 27.93
C ILE A 376 -2.66 -23.23 29.21
N THR A 377 -1.66 -22.36 29.13
CA THR A 377 -1.26 -21.48 30.23
C THR A 377 -2.18 -20.26 30.34
N GLU A 378 -2.05 -19.53 31.45
CA GLU A 378 -2.73 -18.24 31.63
C GLU A 378 -2.39 -17.25 30.51
N GLU A 379 -1.14 -17.24 30.04
CA GLU A 379 -0.70 -16.35 28.96
C GLU A 379 -1.36 -16.68 27.62
N VAL A 380 -1.60 -17.96 27.33
CA VAL A 380 -2.38 -18.40 26.16
C VAL A 380 -3.83 -17.96 26.27
N ALA A 381 -4.47 -18.18 27.43
CA ALA A 381 -5.84 -17.75 27.67
C ALA A 381 -5.98 -16.22 27.59
N LYS A 382 -5.02 -15.48 28.15
CA LYS A 382 -4.96 -14.02 28.06
C LYS A 382 -4.78 -13.54 26.62
N ALA A 383 -3.93 -14.20 25.83
CA ALA A 383 -3.76 -13.87 24.41
C ALA A 383 -5.06 -14.05 23.61
N ALA A 384 -5.79 -15.15 23.85
CA ALA A 384 -7.12 -15.36 23.25
C ALA A 384 -8.12 -14.30 23.71
N ALA A 385 -8.13 -13.95 25.00
CA ALA A 385 -9.01 -12.93 25.57
C ALA A 385 -8.78 -11.52 24.97
N ARG A 386 -7.54 -11.17 24.62
CA ARG A 386 -7.17 -9.88 24.00
C ARG A 386 -7.34 -9.84 22.47
N ASN A 387 -7.55 -10.98 21.84
CA ASN A 387 -7.65 -11.04 20.38
C ASN A 387 -8.98 -10.39 19.92
N LEU A 388 -8.83 -9.33 19.13
CA LEU A 388 -9.93 -8.42 18.76
C LEU A 388 -10.88 -9.00 17.71
N GLU A 389 -10.50 -10.09 17.04
CA GLU A 389 -11.25 -10.62 15.89
C GLU A 389 -11.66 -12.09 16.13
N ASN A 390 -10.72 -13.02 16.28
CA ASN A 390 -11.02 -14.45 16.46
C ASN A 390 -10.89 -14.95 17.91
N GLY A 391 -10.69 -14.04 18.88
CA GLY A 391 -10.40 -14.41 20.26
C GLY A 391 -11.46 -15.28 20.91
N LYS A 392 -12.74 -14.94 20.70
CA LYS A 392 -13.88 -15.66 21.28
C LYS A 392 -13.91 -17.11 20.80
N GLU A 393 -13.72 -17.32 19.51
CA GLU A 393 -13.73 -18.63 18.89
C GLU A 393 -12.58 -19.50 19.38
N VAL A 394 -11.40 -18.90 19.58
CA VAL A 394 -10.23 -19.57 20.17
C VAL A 394 -10.52 -19.93 21.62
N MET A 395 -11.01 -19.00 22.44
CA MET A 395 -11.35 -19.26 23.85
C MET A 395 -12.42 -20.36 23.96
N ALA A 396 -13.44 -20.34 23.11
CA ALA A 396 -14.47 -21.37 23.08
C ALA A 396 -13.91 -22.75 22.71
N LEU A 397 -12.97 -22.82 21.76
CA LEU A 397 -12.28 -24.06 21.40
C LEU A 397 -11.45 -24.60 22.57
N LEU A 398 -10.68 -23.72 23.23
CA LEU A 398 -9.84 -24.04 24.38
C LEU A 398 -10.68 -24.61 25.54
N LEU A 399 -11.76 -23.90 25.90
CA LEU A 399 -12.68 -24.34 26.97
C LEU A 399 -13.36 -25.67 26.64
N LYS A 400 -13.74 -25.88 25.37
CA LYS A 400 -14.39 -27.12 24.93
C LYS A 400 -13.46 -28.33 24.95
N GLN A 401 -12.21 -28.18 24.52
CA GLN A 401 -11.29 -29.32 24.37
C GLN A 401 -10.40 -29.54 25.60
N ARG A 402 -10.08 -28.49 26.35
CA ARG A 402 -9.11 -28.50 27.46
C ARG A 402 -9.63 -27.75 28.69
N GLY A 403 -10.94 -27.77 28.90
CA GLY A 403 -11.62 -26.96 29.92
C GLY A 403 -11.01 -27.02 31.31
N GLU A 404 -10.64 -28.21 31.80
CA GLU A 404 -10.03 -28.40 33.13
C GLU A 404 -8.64 -27.73 33.26
N GLU A 405 -7.91 -27.60 32.15
CA GLU A 405 -6.59 -26.99 32.11
C GLU A 405 -6.66 -25.47 32.02
N VAL A 406 -7.69 -24.94 31.33
CA VAL A 406 -7.87 -23.50 31.17
C VAL A 406 -8.26 -22.86 32.50
N ARG A 407 -7.34 -22.09 33.09
CA ARG A 407 -7.60 -21.28 34.28
C ARG A 407 -8.04 -19.88 33.88
N ILE A 408 -9.26 -19.49 34.26
CA ILE A 408 -9.76 -18.13 34.07
C ILE A 408 -9.38 -17.30 35.29
N THR A 409 -8.23 -16.63 35.21
CA THR A 409 -7.73 -15.72 36.25
C THR A 409 -8.32 -14.32 36.10
N GLU A 410 -8.15 -13.47 37.13
CA GLU A 410 -8.53 -12.05 37.05
C GLU A 410 -7.89 -11.35 35.85
N GLU A 411 -6.65 -11.69 35.50
CA GLU A 411 -5.94 -11.09 34.36
C GLU A 411 -6.54 -11.48 33.00
N VAL A 412 -7.08 -12.70 32.86
CA VAL A 412 -7.83 -13.14 31.67
C VAL A 412 -9.16 -12.38 31.57
N VAL A 413 -9.86 -12.20 32.69
CA VAL A 413 -11.14 -11.47 32.74
C VAL A 413 -10.93 -9.98 32.46
N LYS A 414 -9.89 -9.37 33.03
CA LYS A 414 -9.49 -7.98 32.70
C LYS A 414 -9.17 -7.83 31.22
N ALA A 415 -8.39 -8.75 30.65
CA ALA A 415 -8.08 -8.75 29.23
C ALA A 415 -9.35 -8.80 28.34
N ALA A 416 -10.34 -9.61 28.72
CA ALA A 416 -11.61 -9.67 28.02
C ALA A 416 -12.41 -8.36 28.15
N ALA A 417 -12.45 -7.76 29.36
CA ALA A 417 -13.11 -6.49 29.61
C ALA A 417 -12.46 -5.30 28.87
N GLU A 418 -11.15 -5.32 28.67
CA GLU A 418 -10.39 -4.33 27.90
C GLU A 418 -10.45 -4.54 26.38
N ASN A 419 -11.05 -5.63 25.89
CA ASN A 419 -11.03 -5.95 24.47
C ASN A 419 -11.96 -5.02 23.66
N TRP A 420 -11.39 -4.28 22.70
CA TRP A 420 -12.09 -3.26 21.89
C TRP A 420 -12.78 -3.81 20.64
N GLY A 421 -12.71 -5.12 20.38
CA GLY A 421 -13.38 -5.75 19.24
C GLY A 421 -14.56 -6.60 19.69
N ASN A 422 -14.26 -7.69 20.42
CA ASN A 422 -15.24 -8.70 20.81
C ASN A 422 -15.34 -8.85 22.35
N GLY A 423 -15.08 -7.77 23.09
CA GLY A 423 -15.02 -7.81 24.55
C GLY A 423 -16.32 -8.25 25.21
N LYS A 424 -17.48 -7.80 24.69
CA LYS A 424 -18.79 -8.23 25.20
C LYS A 424 -18.96 -9.73 25.01
N GLU A 425 -18.76 -10.22 23.79
CA GLU A 425 -18.98 -11.61 23.42
C GLU A 425 -18.00 -12.55 24.12
N MET A 426 -16.75 -12.11 24.33
CA MET A 426 -15.76 -12.82 25.14
C MET A 426 -16.21 -12.89 26.60
N MET A 427 -16.61 -11.76 27.20
CA MET A 427 -17.08 -11.73 28.59
C MET A 427 -18.32 -12.60 28.79
N THR A 428 -19.28 -12.56 27.85
CA THR A 428 -20.47 -13.44 27.87
C THR A 428 -20.04 -14.92 27.88
N LEU A 429 -19.14 -15.33 26.98
CA LEU A 429 -18.66 -16.71 26.91
C LEU A 429 -18.03 -17.17 28.25
N LEU A 430 -17.18 -16.32 28.85
CA LEU A 430 -16.49 -16.65 30.10
C LEU A 430 -17.49 -16.78 31.26
N LEU A 431 -18.45 -15.86 31.38
CA LEU A 431 -19.46 -15.90 32.44
C LEU A 431 -20.42 -17.08 32.29
N GLU A 432 -20.83 -17.42 31.07
CA GLU A 432 -21.72 -18.56 30.83
C GLU A 432 -21.07 -19.91 31.11
N GLN A 433 -19.80 -20.09 30.70
CA GLN A 433 -19.12 -21.38 30.84
C GLN A 433 -18.37 -21.56 32.16
N ARG A 434 -17.86 -20.48 32.75
CA ARG A 434 -16.97 -20.51 33.93
C ARG A 434 -17.36 -19.48 34.99
N GLY A 435 -18.60 -18.98 34.97
CA GLY A 435 -19.06 -17.91 35.88
C GLY A 435 -18.84 -18.20 37.36
N GLY A 436 -18.94 -19.47 37.79
CA GLY A 436 -18.70 -19.87 39.18
C GLY A 436 -17.25 -19.73 39.66
N GLU A 437 -16.28 -19.63 38.74
CA GLU A 437 -14.86 -19.43 39.05
C GLU A 437 -14.45 -17.96 38.96
N ILE A 438 -15.25 -17.14 38.28
CA ILE A 438 -14.93 -15.74 38.00
C ILE A 438 -15.44 -14.88 39.15
N GLN A 439 -14.57 -14.06 39.72
CA GLN A 439 -14.93 -12.97 40.62
C GLN A 439 -14.82 -11.64 39.88
N ILE A 440 -15.86 -10.81 39.96
CA ILE A 440 -15.84 -9.46 39.37
C ILE A 440 -15.21 -8.50 40.38
N THR A 441 -13.90 -8.27 40.24
CA THR A 441 -13.14 -7.36 41.08
C THR A 441 -13.27 -5.91 40.63
N GLU A 442 -12.85 -4.97 41.48
CA GLU A 442 -12.81 -3.54 41.12
C GLU A 442 -11.91 -3.28 39.89
N GLU A 443 -10.83 -4.04 39.72
CA GLU A 443 -9.94 -3.89 38.57
C GLU A 443 -10.56 -4.38 37.26
N VAL A 444 -11.38 -5.44 37.28
CA VAL A 444 -12.20 -5.86 36.12
C VAL A 444 -13.20 -4.76 35.75
N VAL A 445 -13.85 -4.16 36.75
CA VAL A 445 -14.81 -3.08 36.55
C VAL A 445 -14.12 -1.82 35.99
N LYS A 446 -12.93 -1.47 36.49
CA LYS A 446 -12.12 -0.37 35.93
C LYS A 446 -11.68 -0.65 34.50
N ALA A 447 -11.31 -1.89 34.19
CA ALA A 447 -10.95 -2.31 32.83
C ALA A 447 -12.11 -2.08 31.85
N ALA A 448 -13.32 -2.56 32.20
CA ALA A 448 -14.52 -2.29 31.41
C ALA A 448 -14.80 -0.78 31.31
N ALA A 449 -14.71 -0.05 32.43
CA ALA A 449 -14.96 1.38 32.47
C ALA A 449 -13.96 2.21 31.63
N ARG A 450 -12.73 1.71 31.39
CA ARG A 450 -11.71 2.35 30.52
C ARG A 450 -11.80 1.94 29.05
N ASN A 451 -12.62 0.95 28.72
CA ASN A 451 -12.78 0.50 27.34
C ASN A 451 -13.64 1.50 26.55
N LEU A 452 -13.01 2.23 25.62
CA LEU A 452 -13.63 3.35 24.89
C LEU A 452 -14.70 2.92 23.88
N GLN A 453 -14.68 1.66 23.43
CA GLN A 453 -15.48 1.22 22.30
C GLN A 453 -16.58 0.24 22.73
N HIS A 454 -16.24 -0.73 23.59
CA HIS A 454 -17.18 -1.72 24.10
C HIS A 454 -17.37 -1.67 25.62
N GLY A 455 -16.77 -0.69 26.31
CA GLY A 455 -16.83 -0.61 27.77
C GLY A 455 -18.24 -0.47 28.33
N GLU A 456 -19.09 0.34 27.68
CA GLU A 456 -20.50 0.48 28.08
C GLU A 456 -21.23 -0.86 28.04
N VAL A 457 -21.15 -1.57 26.91
CA VAL A 457 -21.85 -2.85 26.73
C VAL A 457 -21.26 -3.99 27.58
N VAL A 458 -19.96 -3.93 27.91
CA VAL A 458 -19.34 -4.85 28.87
C VAL A 458 -19.79 -4.52 30.29
N MET A 459 -19.85 -3.24 30.66
CA MET A 459 -20.31 -2.80 31.97
C MET A 459 -21.78 -3.14 32.20
N GLU A 460 -22.62 -2.94 31.18
CA GLU A 460 -24.03 -3.36 31.18
C GLU A 460 -24.16 -4.86 31.47
N LEU A 461 -23.44 -5.71 30.71
CA LEU A 461 -23.42 -7.16 30.92
C LEU A 461 -23.01 -7.55 32.36
N LEU A 462 -21.95 -6.90 32.88
CA LEU A 462 -21.45 -7.16 34.23
C LEU A 462 -22.49 -6.79 35.30
N LEU A 463 -23.15 -5.65 35.16
CA LEU A 463 -24.20 -5.21 36.08
C LEU A 463 -25.45 -6.10 36.03
N GLU A 464 -25.84 -6.55 34.82
CA GLU A 464 -26.99 -7.45 34.64
C GLU A 464 -26.76 -8.82 35.27
N GLN A 465 -25.60 -9.44 35.03
CA GLN A 465 -25.35 -10.81 35.47
C GLN A 465 -24.77 -10.91 36.88
N ARG A 466 -24.00 -9.90 37.32
CA ARG A 466 -23.19 -9.93 38.55
C ARG A 466 -23.30 -8.65 39.37
N GLY A 467 -24.34 -7.84 39.17
CA GLY A 467 -24.50 -6.53 39.83
C GLY A 467 -24.41 -6.57 41.35
N GLY A 468 -24.81 -7.67 42.00
CA GLY A 468 -24.69 -7.85 43.45
C GLY A 468 -23.24 -7.94 43.97
N GLU A 469 -22.27 -8.23 43.10
CA GLU A 469 -20.85 -8.33 43.45
C GLU A 469 -20.09 -7.03 43.15
N ILE A 470 -20.68 -6.13 42.37
CA ILE A 470 -20.02 -4.94 41.84
C ILE A 470 -20.23 -3.77 42.81
N GLN A 471 -19.12 -3.22 43.30
CA GLN A 471 -19.13 -1.96 44.03
C GLN A 471 -18.64 -0.84 43.11
N ILE A 472 -19.49 0.17 42.89
CA ILE A 472 -19.11 1.37 42.15
C ILE A 472 -18.36 2.31 43.10
N THR A 473 -17.03 2.24 43.06
CA THR A 473 -16.14 3.08 43.85
C THR A 473 -15.84 4.41 43.13
N GLU A 474 -15.27 5.38 43.85
CA GLU A 474 -14.78 6.62 43.26
C GLU A 474 -13.77 6.37 42.14
N GLU A 475 -12.91 5.36 42.29
CA GLU A 475 -11.89 5.02 41.30
C GLU A 475 -12.49 4.42 40.02
N VAL A 476 -13.58 3.66 40.12
CA VAL A 476 -14.36 3.20 38.95
C VAL A 476 -14.98 4.40 38.22
N VAL A 477 -15.55 5.36 38.95
CA VAL A 477 -16.14 6.57 38.36
C VAL A 477 -15.07 7.43 37.69
N LYS A 478 -13.88 7.59 38.30
CA LYS A 478 -12.74 8.28 37.68
C LYS A 478 -12.27 7.59 36.41
N ALA A 479 -12.20 6.26 36.42
CA ALA A 479 -11.83 5.46 35.24
C ALA A 479 -12.79 5.71 34.07
N ALA A 480 -14.11 5.69 34.33
CA ALA A 480 -15.13 6.04 33.33
C ALA A 480 -15.05 7.51 32.88
N ALA A 481 -14.84 8.45 33.81
CA ALA A 481 -14.76 9.88 33.49
C ALA A 481 -13.53 10.24 32.65
N GLY A 482 -12.41 9.54 32.85
CA GLY A 482 -11.19 9.67 32.03
C GLY A 482 -11.43 9.37 30.55
N ASN A 483 -12.37 8.48 30.23
CA ASN A 483 -12.78 8.20 28.84
C ASN A 483 -13.47 9.39 28.19
N GLY A 484 -14.36 10.08 28.92
CA GLY A 484 -15.08 11.24 28.41
C GLY A 484 -14.17 12.42 28.07
N LEU A 485 -13.09 12.62 28.84
CA LEU A 485 -12.09 13.67 28.57
C LEU A 485 -11.19 13.32 27.37
N ASN A 486 -10.84 12.05 27.18
CA ASN A 486 -10.03 11.59 26.03
C ASN A 486 -10.84 11.54 24.73
N ALA A 487 -12.14 11.18 24.79
CA ALA A 487 -13.05 11.30 23.65
C ALA A 487 -13.20 12.76 23.22
N ARG A 488 -13.44 13.69 24.17
CA ARG A 488 -13.52 15.14 23.88
C ARG A 488 -12.22 15.74 23.35
N ARG A 489 -11.04 15.23 23.75
CA ARG A 489 -9.75 15.66 23.17
C ARG A 489 -9.57 15.17 21.73
N ARG A 490 -9.98 13.94 21.41
CA ARG A 490 -9.99 13.45 20.02
C ARG A 490 -10.99 14.20 19.15
N ASP A 491 -12.16 14.55 19.69
CA ASP A 491 -13.14 15.38 19.02
C ASP A 491 -12.67 16.83 18.85
N HIS A 492 -11.84 17.36 19.76
CA HIS A 492 -11.21 18.68 19.60
C HIS A 492 -10.06 18.68 18.58
N ASP A 493 -9.27 17.61 18.50
CA ASP A 493 -8.23 17.45 17.48
C ASP A 493 -8.82 17.12 16.09
N HIS A 494 -10.05 16.59 16.02
CA HIS A 494 -10.82 16.41 14.77
C HIS A 494 -11.81 17.57 14.48
N GLY A 495 -12.05 18.44 15.46
CA GLY A 495 -13.00 19.57 15.38
C GLY A 495 -12.32 20.94 15.18
N GLY A 496 -10.99 20.99 15.09
CA GLY A 496 -10.21 22.20 14.84
C GLY A 496 -10.15 22.66 13.37
N SER A 497 -11.16 22.36 12.56
CA SER A 497 -11.35 22.97 11.23
C SER A 497 -12.83 23.22 10.97
N GLY A 498 -13.38 24.20 11.67
CA GLY A 498 -14.75 24.64 11.43
C GLY A 498 -15.13 25.82 12.31
N GLU A 499 -15.18 26.99 11.68
CA GLU A 499 -15.96 28.15 12.12
C GLU A 499 -15.34 29.06 13.18
N GLY A 500 -14.62 30.06 12.68
CA GLY A 500 -14.34 31.30 13.40
C GLY A 500 -14.32 32.48 12.45
N CYS A 501 -15.49 33.13 12.31
CA CYS A 501 -15.70 34.58 12.16
C CYS A 501 -16.51 35.02 10.93
N GLY A 502 -17.82 35.16 11.15
CA GLY A 502 -18.65 36.16 10.49
C GLY A 502 -19.48 36.90 11.53
N GLY A 503 -19.29 38.23 11.65
CA GLY A 503 -20.27 39.11 12.29
C GLY A 503 -19.72 40.16 13.26
N LYS A 504 -19.06 41.20 12.74
CA LYS A 504 -19.64 42.55 12.57
C LYS A 504 -18.70 43.47 11.82
#